data_AF-A0AAV5IIL7-F1
#
_entry.id   AF-A0AAV5IIL7-F1
#
_cell.length_a   1.000
_cell.length_b   1.000
_cell.length_c   1.000
_cell.angle_alpha   90.00
_cell.angle_beta   90.00
_cell.angle_gamma   90.00
#
_symmetry.space_group_name_H-M   'P 1'
#
loop_
_entity.id
_entity.type
_entity.pdbx_description
1 polymer ?
#
loop_
_entity_poly.entity_id
_entity_poly.type
_entity_poly.pdbx_seq_one_letter_code
_entity_poly.pdbx_strand_id
1 'polypeptide(L)'
;MGEESSGQILSHACSTTYSLDEEFLVASIRKTIIEIKDCQDVVTCVTLAEITHIKSTSNWYYKSCNTCTTEVVSDFGIWYCRNCEK
;
A
#
# COMPACT_ATOMS: atom_id res chain seq x y z
N MET A 1 -25.66 1.84 36.91
CA MET A 1 -24.28 1.73 36.39
C MET A 1 -24.38 1.02 35.05
N GLY A 2 -24.41 1.78 33.97
CA GLY A 2 -24.32 1.25 32.61
C GLY A 2 -23.01 1.77 32.04
N GLU A 3 -22.07 0.89 31.74
CA GLU A 3 -20.79 1.25 31.16
C GLU A 3 -20.98 1.50 29.67
N GLU A 4 -20.82 2.77 29.29
CA GLU A 4 -20.87 3.24 27.92
C GLU A 4 -19.61 2.76 27.19
N SER A 5 -19.80 1.89 26.19
CA SER A 5 -18.75 1.39 25.32
C SER A 5 -18.25 2.53 24.43
N SER A 6 -17.14 3.15 24.81
CA SER A 6 -16.42 4.14 24.01
C SER A 6 -15.88 3.52 22.71
N GLY A 7 -16.71 3.54 21.66
CA GLY A 7 -16.27 3.28 20.30
C GLY A 7 -15.30 4.38 19.87
N GLN A 8 -14.01 4.06 19.75
CA GLN A 8 -13.02 5.00 19.23
C GLN A 8 -13.24 5.20 17.73
N ILE A 9 -13.71 6.39 17.35
CA ILE A 9 -13.79 6.83 15.96
C ILE A 9 -12.36 7.10 15.48
N LEU A 10 -11.86 6.29 14.56
CA LEU A 10 -10.61 6.56 13.84
C LEU A 10 -10.84 7.72 12.86
N SER A 11 -10.69 8.95 13.34
CA SER A 11 -10.68 10.13 12.47
C SER A 11 -9.33 10.21 11.75
N HIS A 12 -9.25 9.64 10.54
CA HIS A 12 -8.15 9.90 9.64
C HIS A 12 -8.36 11.31 9.05
N ALA A 13 -7.87 12.34 9.72
CA ALA A 13 -7.75 13.67 9.13
C ALA A 13 -6.63 13.63 8.09
N CYS A 14 -6.93 13.14 6.88
CA CYS A 14 -6.03 13.27 5.75
C CYS A 14 -6.22 14.67 5.14
N SER A 15 -5.58 15.68 5.73
CA SER A 15 -5.48 17.02 5.16
C SER A 15 -4.16 17.20 4.39
N THR A 16 -3.76 16.19 3.62
CA THR A 16 -2.56 16.30 2.79
C THR A 16 -2.97 16.90 1.45
N THR A 17 -2.83 18.22 1.31
CA THR A 17 -2.86 18.86 0.00
C THR A 17 -1.58 18.50 -0.73
N TYR A 18 -1.68 17.61 -1.72
CA TYR A 18 -0.55 17.23 -2.58
C TYR A 18 -0.25 18.35 -3.55
N SER A 19 1.00 18.81 -3.57
CA SER A 19 1.45 19.79 -4.56
C SER A 19 2.06 19.05 -5.75
N LEU A 20 1.74 19.49 -6.98
CA LEU A 20 2.41 18.98 -8.17
C LEU A 20 3.88 19.42 -8.26
N ASP A 21 4.29 20.36 -7.40
CA ASP A 21 5.66 20.88 -7.28
C ASP A 21 6.52 20.10 -6.29
N GLU A 22 6.06 18.94 -5.82
CA GLU A 22 6.89 18.04 -5.01
C GLU A 22 8.16 17.66 -5.79
N GLU A 23 9.34 17.85 -5.18
CA GLU A 23 10.65 17.58 -5.76
C GLU A 23 10.73 16.16 -6.36
N PHE A 24 10.04 15.20 -5.74
CA PHE A 24 9.89 13.84 -6.24
C PHE A 24 9.23 13.76 -7.63
N LEU A 25 8.16 14.54 -7.89
CA LEU A 25 7.44 14.57 -9.16
C LEU A 25 8.24 15.31 -10.26
N VAL A 26 9.18 16.16 -9.86
CA VAL A 26 10.05 16.93 -10.76
C VAL A 26 11.33 16.18 -11.11
N ALA A 27 11.94 15.51 -10.12
CA ALA A 27 13.18 14.75 -10.30
C ALA A 27 12.96 13.39 -10.98
N SER A 28 11.75 12.84 -10.91
CA SER A 28 11.44 11.54 -11.50
C SER A 28 11.12 11.62 -12.99
N ILE A 29 11.53 10.60 -13.75
CA ILE A 29 11.11 10.42 -15.14
C ILE A 29 9.58 10.29 -15.18
N ARG A 30 8.92 11.12 -15.99
CA ARG A 30 7.47 11.05 -16.21
C ARG A 30 7.17 10.15 -17.41
N LYS A 31 6.22 9.23 -17.25
CA LYS A 31 5.71 8.39 -18.34
C LYS A 31 4.19 8.34 -18.30
N THR A 32 3.58 8.28 -19.47
CA THR A 32 2.17 7.96 -19.66
C THR A 32 1.94 6.45 -19.52
N ILE A 33 0.68 6.04 -19.36
CA ILE A 33 0.30 4.61 -19.30
C ILE A 33 0.72 3.87 -20.58
N ILE A 34 0.65 4.52 -21.75
CA ILE A 34 1.06 3.92 -23.03
C ILE A 34 2.57 3.69 -23.05
N GLU A 35 3.36 4.69 -22.67
CA GLU A 35 4.83 4.58 -22.61
C GLU A 35 5.33 3.56 -21.58
N ILE A 36 4.59 3.34 -20.48
CA ILE A 36 4.89 2.27 -19.52
C ILE A 36 4.64 0.90 -20.16
N LYS A 37 3.52 0.73 -20.86
CA LYS A 37 3.18 -0.53 -21.54
C LYS A 37 4.20 -0.92 -22.61
N ASP A 38 4.75 0.08 -23.31
CA ASP A 38 5.73 -0.13 -24.37
C ASP A 38 7.18 -0.19 -23.85
N CYS A 39 7.41 0.03 -22.55
CA CYS A 39 8.73 0.03 -21.94
C CYS A 39 9.32 -1.38 -21.87
N GLN A 40 10.49 -1.59 -22.47
CA GLN A 40 11.21 -2.87 -22.42
C GLN A 40 12.20 -2.96 -21.24
N ASP A 41 12.58 -1.81 -20.69
CA ASP A 41 13.54 -1.72 -19.58
C ASP A 41 12.84 -1.67 -18.22
N VAL A 42 13.50 -2.21 -17.19
CA VAL A 42 13.10 -2.03 -15.78
C VAL A 42 13.40 -0.60 -15.36
N VAL A 43 12.36 0.19 -15.13
CA VAL A 43 12.47 1.63 -14.79
C VAL A 43 11.54 2.00 -13.64
N THR A 44 11.99 2.91 -12.78
CA THR A 44 11.15 3.62 -11.81
C THR A 44 10.71 4.95 -12.41
N CYS A 45 9.40 5.22 -12.47
CA CYS A 45 8.84 6.43 -13.07
C CYS A 45 7.60 6.94 -12.34
N VAL A 46 7.19 8.16 -12.66
CA VAL A 46 5.98 8.81 -12.16
C VAL A 46 4.95 8.91 -13.28
N THR A 47 3.68 8.65 -12.94
CA THR A 47 2.54 8.77 -13.85
C THR A 47 1.40 9.49 -13.19
N LEU A 48 0.79 10.42 -13.92
CA LEU A 48 -0.50 10.99 -13.57
C LEU A 48 -1.61 10.09 -14.11
N ALA A 49 -2.46 9.56 -13.24
CA ALA A 49 -3.57 8.68 -13.60
C ALA A 49 -4.75 8.86 -12.63
N GLU A 50 -5.94 8.48 -13.10
CA GLU A 50 -7.16 8.41 -12.29
C GLU A 50 -7.39 6.98 -11.80
N ILE A 51 -7.74 6.82 -10.52
CA ILE A 51 -8.16 5.52 -9.98
C ILE A 51 -9.62 5.29 -10.38
N THR A 52 -9.86 4.43 -11.38
CA THR A 52 -11.22 4.17 -11.87
C THR A 52 -11.94 3.05 -11.11
N HIS A 53 -11.22 2.00 -10.71
CA HIS A 53 -11.76 0.85 -10.00
C HIS A 53 -10.74 0.26 -9.04
N ILE A 54 -11.22 -0.26 -7.91
CA ILE A 54 -10.41 -1.03 -6.98
C ILE A 54 -11.01 -2.45 -6.87
N LYS A 55 -10.20 -3.48 -7.16
CA LYS A 55 -10.66 -4.86 -7.42
C LYS A 55 -11.11 -5.61 -6.16
N SER A 56 -12.33 -5.43 -5.64
CA SER A 56 -12.75 -5.84 -4.27
C SER A 56 -12.64 -7.32 -3.86
N THR A 57 -12.17 -8.20 -4.75
CA THR A 57 -11.88 -9.61 -4.44
C THR A 57 -10.80 -9.75 -3.37
N SER A 58 -10.77 -10.87 -2.65
CA SER A 58 -9.77 -11.23 -1.62
C SER A 58 -8.31 -10.95 -2.02
N ASN A 59 -7.43 -10.81 -1.02
CA ASN A 59 -5.96 -10.58 -1.12
C ASN A 59 -5.50 -9.11 -1.24
N TRP A 60 -6.28 -8.14 -0.72
CA TRP A 60 -5.86 -6.73 -0.62
C TRP A 60 -4.90 -6.43 0.51
N TYR A 61 -4.87 -7.36 1.46
CA TYR A 61 -3.99 -7.31 2.61
C TYR A 61 -3.44 -8.72 2.81
N TYR A 62 -2.25 -8.77 3.37
CA TYR A 62 -1.62 -9.99 3.81
C TYR A 62 -1.19 -9.79 5.27
N LYS A 63 -1.10 -10.89 6.02
CA LYS A 63 -0.52 -10.83 7.35
C LYS A 63 0.99 -10.78 7.20
N SER A 64 1.64 -9.83 7.87
CA SER A 64 3.08 -9.63 7.77
C SER A 64 3.80 -9.93 9.08
N CYS A 65 5.07 -10.29 8.98
CA CYS A 65 5.96 -10.37 10.12
C CYS A 65 6.21 -8.97 10.67
N ASN A 66 6.08 -8.80 11.98
CA ASN A 66 6.32 -7.52 12.66
C ASN A 66 7.76 -7.00 12.58
N THR A 67 8.72 -7.83 12.14
CA THR A 67 10.14 -7.47 12.06
C THR A 67 10.62 -7.23 10.64
N CYS A 68 10.27 -8.12 9.69
CA CYS A 68 10.79 -8.05 8.33
C CYS A 68 9.73 -7.69 7.28
N THR A 69 8.49 -7.42 7.71
CA THR A 69 7.32 -7.05 6.89
C THR A 69 6.92 -8.03 5.78
N THR A 70 7.67 -9.11 5.58
CA THR A 70 7.36 -10.22 4.69
C THR A 70 6.08 -10.94 5.13
N GLU A 71 5.33 -11.48 4.16
CA GLU A 71 4.14 -12.29 4.42
C GLU A 71 4.43 -13.50 5.31
N VAL A 72 3.57 -13.72 6.30
CA VAL A 72 3.60 -14.90 7.17
C VAL A 72 2.75 -16.03 6.58
N VAL A 73 3.20 -17.26 6.77
CA VAL A 73 2.44 -18.45 6.40
C VAL A 73 1.66 -18.97 7.60
N SER A 74 0.48 -19.54 7.38
CA SER A 74 -0.26 -20.23 8.44
C SER A 74 -0.14 -21.74 8.29
N ASP A 75 0.22 -22.42 9.38
CA ASP A 75 0.10 -23.87 9.50
C ASP A 75 -0.62 -24.23 10.82
N PHE A 76 -1.64 -25.08 10.74
CA PHE A 76 -2.51 -25.45 11.88
C PHE A 76 -3.03 -24.28 12.74
N GLY A 77 -3.26 -23.10 12.14
CA GLY A 77 -3.75 -21.91 12.84
C GLY A 77 -2.67 -21.06 13.53
N ILE A 78 -1.40 -21.45 13.41
CA ILE A 78 -0.24 -20.70 13.88
C ILE A 78 0.39 -19.96 12.70
N TRP A 79 0.78 -18.71 12.92
CA TRP A 79 1.46 -17.89 11.91
C TRP A 79 2.97 -17.98 12.09
N TYR A 80 3.68 -18.22 10.99
CA TYR A 80 5.14 -18.36 10.98
C TYR A 80 5.75 -17.52 9.86
N CYS A 81 6.84 -16.83 10.18
CA CYS A 81 7.66 -16.08 9.25
C CYS A 81 8.85 -16.92 8.77
N ARG A 82 8.88 -17.25 7.48
CA ARG A 82 10.02 -17.98 6.88
C ARG A 82 11.32 -17.18 6.86
N ASN A 83 11.24 -15.85 6.84
CA ASN A 83 12.43 -14.99 6.76
C ASN A 83 13.09 -14.75 8.14
N CYS A 84 12.30 -14.75 9.22
CA CYS A 84 12.81 -14.59 10.58
C CYS A 84 12.85 -15.90 11.37
N GLU A 85 12.40 -17.00 10.76
CA GLU A 85 12.28 -18.33 11.34
C GLU A 85 11.51 -18.37 12.69
N LYS A 86 10.40 -17.64 12.79
CA LYS A 86 9.63 -17.44 14.03
C LYS A 86 8.12 -17.39 13.83
#